data_AF-A0A519BYB7-F1
#
_entry.id   AF-A0A519BYB7-F1
#
_cell.length_a   1.000
_cell.length_b   1.000
_cell.length_c   1.000
_cell.angle_alpha   90.00
_cell.angle_beta   90.00
_cell.angle_gamma   90.00
#
_symmetry.space_group_name_H-M   'P 1'
#
loop_
_entity.id
_entity.type
_entity.pdbx_description
1 polymer ?
#
loop_
_entity_poly.entity_id
_entity_poly.type
_entity_poly.pdbx_seq_one_letter_code
_entity_poly.pdbx_strand_id
1 'polypeptide(L)'
;MVKIDAPSSLESFRRFTIASTCSSFIPESYRDDEEVFPEREDALGSIYVEAADKVTLKKVRDITFVNAKDVLGIIYNSKSGNTSLKWRQIRHNSGKASGEASTNSLVNLAQSGVITLDWVENYVKKKIQEN
;
A
#
# COMPACT_ATOMS: atom_id res chain seq x y z
N MET A 1 6.01 11.22 -12.24
CA MET A 1 5.19 10.41 -11.32
C MET A 1 3.89 10.05 -12.00
N VAL A 2 3.18 9.03 -11.52
CA VAL A 2 1.95 8.50 -12.12
C VAL A 2 0.80 8.70 -11.16
N LYS A 3 -0.30 9.29 -11.62
CA LYS A 3 -1.49 9.47 -10.80
C LYS A 3 -2.23 8.13 -10.68
N ILE A 4 -2.41 7.67 -9.45
CA ILE A 4 -3.23 6.50 -9.13
C ILE A 4 -4.59 6.99 -8.67
N ASP A 5 -5.64 6.43 -9.25
CA ASP A 5 -7.02 6.64 -8.83
C ASP A 5 -7.84 5.41 -9.21
N ALA A 6 -7.84 4.39 -8.35
CA ALA A 6 -8.39 3.07 -8.68
C ALA A 6 -9.17 2.48 -7.50
N PRO A 7 -10.31 1.79 -7.76
CA PRO A 7 -10.92 0.95 -6.74
C PRO A 7 -9.95 -0.17 -6.37
N SER A 8 -9.79 -0.42 -5.07
CA SER A 8 -8.87 -1.43 -4.54
C SER A 8 -9.44 -2.03 -3.27
N SER A 9 -9.26 -3.34 -3.09
CA SER A 9 -9.54 -3.97 -1.80
C SER A 9 -8.53 -3.52 -0.74
N LEU A 10 -8.91 -3.64 0.53
CA LEU A 10 -8.02 -3.45 1.67
C LEU A 10 -6.83 -4.41 1.59
N GLU A 11 -7.10 -5.69 1.28
CA GLU A 11 -6.07 -6.72 1.20
C GLU A 11 -5.05 -6.47 0.09
N SER A 12 -5.51 -6.01 -1.08
CA SER A 12 -4.62 -5.60 -2.17
C SER A 12 -3.68 -4.47 -1.73
N PHE A 13 -4.22 -3.48 -1.00
CA PHE A 13 -3.41 -2.37 -0.51
C PHE A 13 -2.46 -2.82 0.62
N ARG A 14 -2.90 -3.72 1.50
CA ARG A 14 -2.06 -4.34 2.53
C ARG A 14 -0.87 -5.07 1.91
N ARG A 15 -1.11 -5.95 0.92
CA ARG A 15 -0.05 -6.64 0.16
C ARG A 15 0.93 -5.66 -0.47
N PHE A 16 0.43 -4.55 -1.03
CA PHE A 16 1.27 -3.50 -1.59
C PHE A 16 2.19 -2.86 -0.55
N THR A 17 1.68 -2.54 0.64
CA THR A 17 2.51 -1.99 1.72
C THR A 17 3.58 -2.97 2.16
N ILE A 18 3.25 -4.26 2.30
CA ILE A 18 4.21 -5.32 2.66
C ILE A 18 5.30 -5.45 1.58
N ALA A 19 4.89 -5.62 0.32
CA ALA A 19 5.78 -5.78 -0.83
C ALA A 19 6.77 -4.62 -0.96
N SER A 20 6.31 -3.40 -0.67
CA SER A 20 7.10 -2.19 -0.82
C SER A 20 7.98 -1.83 0.38
N THR A 21 7.94 -2.61 1.48
CA THR A 21 8.57 -2.21 2.75
C THR A 21 9.27 -3.32 3.51
N CYS A 22 8.62 -4.46 3.73
CA CYS A 22 9.06 -5.46 4.69
C CYS A 22 8.97 -6.91 4.20
N SER A 23 8.71 -7.14 2.90
CA SER A 23 8.60 -8.47 2.29
C SER A 23 9.74 -9.43 2.65
N SER A 24 10.97 -8.91 2.78
CA SER A 24 12.17 -9.69 3.09
C SER A 24 12.35 -10.11 4.56
N PHE A 25 11.57 -9.54 5.50
CA PHE A 25 11.74 -9.81 6.93
C PHE A 25 10.44 -9.89 7.73
N ILE A 26 9.27 -9.73 7.09
CA ILE A 26 7.97 -9.99 7.71
C ILE A 26 7.88 -11.47 8.14
N PRO A 27 7.49 -11.77 9.39
CA PRO A 27 7.19 -13.14 9.81
C PRO A 27 6.09 -13.76 8.95
N GLU A 28 6.20 -15.04 8.61
CA GLU A 28 5.23 -15.73 7.75
C GLU A 28 3.81 -15.68 8.32
N SER A 29 3.66 -15.89 9.63
CA SER A 29 2.37 -15.77 10.31
C SER A 29 1.72 -14.38 10.21
N TYR A 30 2.51 -13.31 10.04
CA TYR A 30 1.99 -11.95 9.85
C TYR A 30 1.72 -11.64 8.37
N ARG A 31 2.40 -12.35 7.46
CA ARG A 31 2.18 -12.20 6.02
C ARG A 31 0.85 -12.79 5.58
N ASP A 32 0.41 -13.87 6.22
CA ASP A 32 -0.81 -14.58 5.87
C ASP A 32 -2.04 -14.11 6.66
N ASP A 33 -1.81 -13.31 7.71
CA ASP A 33 -2.87 -12.67 8.49
C ASP A 33 -3.35 -11.38 7.79
N GLU A 34 -4.64 -11.36 7.42
CA GLU A 34 -5.28 -10.23 6.75
C GLU A 34 -5.54 -9.04 7.69
N GLU A 35 -5.49 -9.25 9.00
CA GLU A 35 -5.63 -8.21 10.02
C GLU A 35 -4.29 -7.60 10.44
N VAL A 36 -3.16 -8.12 9.94
CA VAL A 36 -1.84 -7.60 10.29
C VAL A 36 -1.31 -6.63 9.23
N PHE A 37 -0.93 -5.44 9.70
CA PHE A 37 -0.45 -4.35 8.85
C PHE A 37 0.92 -3.83 9.32
N PRO A 38 1.79 -3.40 8.39
CA PRO A 38 3.00 -2.68 8.74
C PRO A 38 2.72 -1.18 8.94
N GLU A 39 3.23 -0.61 10.03
CA GLU A 39 3.31 0.82 10.28
C GLU A 39 4.77 1.28 10.37
N ARG A 40 5.00 2.55 10.04
CA ARG A 40 6.30 3.20 10.19
C ARG A 40 6.12 4.67 10.56
N GLU A 41 6.65 5.02 11.72
CA GLU A 41 6.68 6.39 12.25
C GLU A 41 7.95 7.12 11.77
N ASP A 42 8.06 7.36 10.47
CA ASP A 42 9.13 8.18 9.88
C ASP A 42 8.52 9.32 9.07
N ALA A 43 9.00 10.55 9.26
CA ALA A 43 8.56 11.70 8.47
C ALA A 43 8.81 11.45 6.97
N LEU A 44 9.88 10.72 6.63
CA LEU A 44 10.17 10.25 5.29
C LEU A 44 9.82 8.77 5.17
N GLY A 45 8.72 8.50 4.47
CA GLY A 45 8.26 7.14 4.22
C GLY A 45 7.28 6.60 5.27
N SER A 46 6.48 7.46 5.89
CA SER A 46 5.46 7.04 6.85
C SER A 46 4.51 5.98 6.29
N ILE A 47 4.12 5.05 7.15
CA ILE A 47 3.02 4.12 6.90
C ILE A 47 2.12 4.20 8.11
N TYR A 48 0.86 4.56 7.91
CA TYR A 48 -0.10 4.76 8.97
C TYR A 48 -1.41 4.05 8.65
N VAL A 49 -1.92 3.29 9.61
CA VAL A 49 -3.18 2.54 9.50
C VAL A 49 -4.19 3.17 10.46
N GLU A 50 -5.27 3.67 9.88
CA GLU A 50 -6.43 4.21 10.60
C GLU A 50 -7.49 3.11 10.72
N ALA A 51 -7.81 2.71 11.95
CA ALA A 51 -8.70 1.59 12.25
C ALA A 51 -9.47 1.86 13.55
N ALA A 52 -10.64 1.22 13.72
CA ALA A 52 -11.44 1.38 14.93
C ALA A 52 -10.82 0.66 16.14
N ASP A 53 -10.24 -0.53 15.90
CA ASP A 53 -9.47 -1.28 16.89
C ASP A 53 -8.09 -1.60 16.32
N LYS A 54 -7.05 -1.30 17.10
CA LYS A 54 -5.65 -1.46 16.68
C LYS A 54 -4.77 -1.79 17.88
N VAL A 55 -4.07 -2.92 17.79
CA VAL A 55 -3.14 -3.40 18.81
C VAL A 55 -1.75 -3.60 18.22
N THR A 56 -0.74 -3.02 18.86
CA THR A 56 0.66 -3.23 18.48
C THR A 56 1.09 -4.66 18.81
N LEU A 57 1.59 -5.40 17.82
CA LEU A 57 2.10 -6.75 18.00
C LEU A 57 3.59 -6.74 18.34
N LYS A 58 4.42 -6.30 17.39
CA LYS A 58 5.87 -6.34 17.50
C LYS A 58 6.53 -5.34 16.56
N LYS A 59 7.64 -4.76 17.00
CA LYS A 59 8.55 -3.98 16.14
C LYS A 59 9.70 -4.85 15.63
N VAL A 60 9.94 -4.81 14.32
CA VAL A 60 11.09 -5.45 13.67
C VAL A 60 11.74 -4.40 12.76
N ARG A 61 12.98 -4.03 13.07
CA ARG A 61 13.69 -2.90 12.42
C ARG A 61 12.89 -1.59 12.59
N ASP A 62 12.66 -0.87 11.50
CA ASP A 62 11.90 0.37 11.44
C ASP A 62 10.39 0.16 11.25
N ILE A 63 9.91 -1.09 11.18
CA ILE A 63 8.50 -1.41 10.97
C ILE A 63 7.88 -1.92 12.27
N THR A 64 6.74 -1.34 12.64
CA THR A 64 5.87 -1.80 13.71
C THR A 64 4.71 -2.58 13.09
N PHE A 65 4.56 -3.85 13.44
CA PHE A 65 3.40 -4.62 13.01
C PHE A 65 2.24 -4.41 14.00
N VAL A 66 1.06 -4.16 13.46
CA VAL A 66 -0.18 -3.95 14.22
C VAL A 66 -1.23 -4.95 13.74
N ASN A 67 -2.03 -5.49 14.65
CA ASN A 67 -3.30 -6.13 14.31
C ASN A 67 -4.36 -5.02 14.32
N ALA A 68 -5.06 -4.83 13.21
CA ALA A 68 -6.02 -3.75 13.02
C ALA A 68 -7.34 -4.29 12.45
N LYS A 69 -8.44 -3.94 13.11
CA LYS A 69 -9.81 -4.32 12.73
C LYS A 69 -10.62 -3.08 12.40
N ASP A 70 -11.57 -3.25 11.47
CA ASP A 70 -12.39 -2.16 10.94
C ASP A 70 -11.52 -1.00 10.42
N VAL A 71 -10.61 -1.32 9.49
CA VAL A 71 -9.70 -0.34 8.88
C VAL A 71 -10.48 0.65 8.01
N LEU A 72 -10.31 1.95 8.30
CA LEU A 72 -10.96 3.07 7.62
C LEU A 72 -10.04 3.70 6.56
N GLY A 73 -8.72 3.61 6.76
CA GLY A 73 -7.75 4.21 5.85
C GLY A 73 -6.33 3.74 6.08
N ILE A 74 -5.52 3.80 5.03
CA ILE A 74 -4.09 3.56 5.10
C ILE A 74 -3.38 4.69 4.35
N ILE A 75 -2.35 5.27 4.94
CA ILE A 75 -1.45 6.23 4.29
C ILE A 75 -0.11 5.56 4.10
N TYR A 76 0.44 5.66 2.89
CA TYR A 76 1.74 5.14 2.52
C TYR A 76 2.56 6.23 1.86
N ASN A 77 3.77 6.44 2.36
CA ASN A 77 4.82 7.20 1.69
C ASN A 77 6.05 6.30 1.51
N SER A 78 6.71 6.41 0.37
CA SER A 78 8.02 5.77 0.18
C SER A 78 9.12 6.57 0.88
N LYS A 79 10.18 5.90 1.32
CA LYS A 79 11.38 6.58 1.87
C LYS A 79 12.00 7.58 0.90
N SER A 80 11.86 7.32 -0.41
CA SER A 80 12.34 8.22 -1.47
C SER A 80 11.45 9.45 -1.68
N GLY A 81 10.24 9.49 -1.11
CA GLY A 81 9.25 10.55 -1.34
C GLY A 81 8.56 10.50 -2.72
N ASN A 82 8.98 9.60 -3.62
CA ASN A 82 8.46 9.54 -5.00
C ASN A 82 7.14 8.76 -5.14
N THR A 83 6.64 8.18 -4.06
CA THR A 83 5.33 7.52 -4.01
C THR A 83 4.62 7.93 -2.74
N SER A 84 3.44 8.52 -2.90
CA SER A 84 2.53 8.91 -1.83
C SER A 84 1.13 8.44 -2.20
N LEU A 85 0.63 7.45 -1.47
CA LEU A 85 -0.66 6.82 -1.73
C LEU A 85 -1.48 6.76 -0.46
N LYS A 86 -2.79 6.86 -0.62
CA LYS A 86 -3.76 6.57 0.43
C LYS A 86 -4.78 5.56 -0.07
N TRP A 87 -5.16 4.66 0.82
CA TRP A 87 -6.36 3.86 0.67
C TRP A 87 -7.42 4.39 1.62
N ARG A 88 -8.66 4.49 1.15
CA ARG A 88 -9.81 4.90 1.96
C ARG A 88 -10.96 3.93 1.74
N GLN A 89 -11.60 3.54 2.84
CA GLN A 89 -12.76 2.67 2.81
C GLN A 89 -13.91 3.37 2.07
N ILE A 90 -14.61 2.58 1.24
CA ILE A 90 -15.90 2.96 0.66
C ILE A 90 -17.00 2.10 1.30
N ARG A 91 -16.77 0.78 1.41
CA ARG A 91 -17.70 -0.16 2.03
C ARG A 91 -16.97 -1.45 2.44
N HIS A 92 -17.04 -1.83 3.72
CA HIS A 92 -16.36 -3.02 4.27
C HIS A 92 -14.87 -3.07 3.82
N ASN A 93 -14.42 -4.16 3.20
CA ASN A 93 -13.04 -4.31 2.73
C ASN A 93 -12.81 -3.74 1.33
N SER A 94 -13.79 -3.04 0.76
CA SER A 94 -13.67 -2.33 -0.53
C SER A 94 -13.42 -0.85 -0.30
N GLY A 95 -12.43 -0.32 -1.02
CA GLY A 95 -12.05 1.07 -0.94
C GLY A 95 -11.45 1.58 -2.23
N LYS A 96 -10.71 2.68 -2.12
CA LYS A 96 -10.07 3.34 -3.25
C LYS A 96 -8.64 3.71 -2.91
N ALA A 97 -7.71 3.29 -3.76
CA ALA A 97 -6.33 3.73 -3.74
C ALA A 97 -6.20 5.00 -4.58
N SER A 98 -5.61 6.04 -4.02
CA SER A 98 -5.40 7.32 -4.70
C SER A 98 -4.08 7.97 -4.30
N GLY A 99 -3.48 8.74 -5.22
CA GLY A 99 -2.26 9.50 -4.97
C GLY A 99 -1.29 9.47 -6.15
N GLU A 100 0.00 9.54 -5.87
CA GLU A 100 1.06 9.54 -6.86
C GLU A 100 2.03 8.38 -6.62
N ALA A 101 2.39 7.68 -7.69
CA ALA A 101 3.32 6.58 -7.64
C ALA A 101 4.51 6.81 -8.59
N SER A 102 5.69 6.42 -8.14
CA SER A 102 6.84 6.24 -9.02
C SER A 102 6.61 5.06 -9.97
N THR A 103 7.32 5.05 -11.10
CA THR A 103 7.28 3.92 -12.05
C THR A 103 7.67 2.60 -11.38
N ASN A 104 8.63 2.63 -10.44
CA ASN A 104 9.05 1.44 -9.70
C ASN A 104 7.93 0.88 -8.81
N SER A 105 7.10 1.76 -8.24
CA SER A 105 5.96 1.33 -7.42
C SER A 105 4.83 0.70 -8.25
N LEU A 106 4.76 0.93 -9.57
CA LEU A 106 3.73 0.32 -10.43
C LEU A 106 3.80 -1.21 -10.43
N VAL A 107 5.01 -1.77 -10.41
CA VAL A 107 5.20 -3.23 -10.37
C VAL A 107 4.59 -3.80 -9.09
N ASN A 108 4.89 -3.20 -7.94
CA ASN A 108 4.33 -3.64 -6.66
C ASN A 108 2.80 -3.45 -6.61
N LEU A 109 2.29 -2.35 -7.16
CA LEU A 109 0.85 -2.08 -7.23
C LEU A 109 0.13 -3.13 -8.08
N ALA A 110 0.71 -3.51 -9.23
CA ALA A 110 0.15 -4.53 -10.12
C ALA A 110 0.21 -5.92 -9.48
N GLN A 111 1.36 -6.31 -8.93
CA GLN A 111 1.55 -7.61 -8.27
C GLN A 111 0.64 -7.78 -7.05
N SER A 112 0.33 -6.69 -6.35
CA SER A 112 -0.56 -6.70 -5.19
C SER A 112 -2.05 -6.58 -5.56
N GLY A 113 -2.37 -6.40 -6.84
CA GLY A 113 -3.73 -6.26 -7.34
C GLY A 113 -4.40 -4.92 -7.02
N VAL A 114 -3.63 -3.88 -6.69
CA VAL A 114 -4.15 -2.51 -6.50
C VAL A 114 -4.53 -1.88 -7.85
N ILE A 115 -3.78 -2.20 -8.90
CA ILE A 115 -4.04 -1.84 -10.29
C ILE A 115 -3.92 -3.07 -11.17
N THR A 116 -4.56 -3.06 -12.34
CA THR A 116 -4.47 -4.16 -13.31
C THR A 116 -3.25 -3.98 -14.23
N LEU A 117 -2.80 -5.09 -14.83
CA LEU A 117 -1.77 -5.04 -15.87
C LEU A 117 -2.21 -4.17 -17.05
N ASP A 118 -3.47 -4.31 -17.49
CA ASP A 118 -4.05 -3.48 -18.55
C ASP A 118 -3.94 -1.98 -18.26
N TRP A 119 -4.12 -1.58 -16.99
CA TRP A 119 -3.96 -0.19 -16.59
C TRP A 119 -2.51 0.28 -16.78
N VAL A 120 -1.53 -0.57 -16.40
CA VAL A 120 -0.09 -0.27 -16.58
C VAL A 120 0.27 -0.19 -18.06
N GLU A 121 -0.21 -1.13 -18.88
CA GLU A 121 0.02 -1.12 -20.32
C GLU A 121 -0.55 0.13 -20.99
N ASN A 122 -1.77 0.51 -20.65
CA ASN A 122 -2.40 1.73 -21.17
C ASN A 122 -1.64 2.99 -20.77
N TYR A 123 -1.10 3.04 -19.55
CA TYR A 123 -0.24 4.14 -19.11
C TYR A 123 1.05 4.22 -19.93
N VAL A 124 1.73 3.08 -20.15
CA VAL A 124 2.97 3.03 -20.96
C VAL A 124 2.69 3.44 -22.41
N LYS A 125 1.60 2.96 -23.02
CA LYS A 125 1.20 3.33 -24.39
C LYS A 125 0.98 4.84 -24.53
N LYS A 126 0.28 5.47 -23.58
CA LYS A 126 0.07 6.93 -23.58
C LYS A 126 1.40 7.69 -23.47
N LYS A 127 2.29 7.25 -22.59
CA LYS A 127 3.62 7.87 -22.42
C LYS A 127 4.48 7.82 -23.69
N ILE A 128 4.38 6.75 -24.47
CA ILE A 128 5.11 6.60 -25.74
C ILE A 128 4.54 7.53 -26.82
N GLN A 129 3.24 7.82 -26.80
CA GLN A 129 2.59 8.71 -27.78
C GLN A 129 2.77 10.21 -27.48
N GLU A 130 3.12 10.55 -26.23
CA GLU A 130 3.38 11.93 -25.78
C GLU A 130 4.85 12.38 -25.99
N ASN A 131 5.75 11.45 -26.33
CA ASN A 131 7.17 11.68 -26.62
C ASN A 131 7.45 11.58 -28.12
#